data_AF-A0A6I2U0D5-F1
#
_entry.id   AF-A0A6I2U0D5-F1
#
_cell.length_a   1.000
_cell.length_b   1.000
_cell.length_c   1.000
_cell.angle_alpha   90.00
_cell.angle_beta   90.00
_cell.angle_gamma   90.00
#
_symmetry.space_group_name_H-M   'P 1'
#
loop_
_entity.id
_entity.type
_entity.pdbx_description
1 polymer ?
#
loop_
_entity_poly.entity_id
_entity_poly.type
_entity_poly.pdbx_seq_one_letter_code
_entity_poly.pdbx_strand_id
1 'polypeptide(L)'
;MNSNIFFQPFVGKDYANGGIFGKQIMILGESHYCDESCADCGDCQLHRECMGFTQQVLDDYLNENKERQNWMRTFLKFERSLVGEETNQTMRLKIWNSVIFFNYLQVAMGGPREAGAAEQYHQAGKAFFEVIEKYQPEYIIVWGKRLWDNLPNVGWQDGDDIVVDGYPVATGAYLLSNGKQVKVMAVNHPSVGYSWDYWYKVIQRFLR
;
A
#
# COMPACT_ATOMS: atom_id res chain seq x y z
N MET A 1 19.38 1.86 -16.97
CA MET A 1 17.92 1.85 -17.24
C MET A 1 17.30 2.95 -16.41
N ASN A 2 16.40 3.74 -16.98
CA ASN A 2 15.64 4.72 -16.20
C ASN A 2 14.59 3.96 -15.39
N SER A 3 14.49 4.27 -14.10
CA SER A 3 13.47 3.74 -13.17
C SER A 3 12.06 4.04 -13.70
N ASN A 4 11.15 3.06 -13.65
CA ASN A 4 9.72 3.28 -13.92
C ASN A 4 8.99 3.89 -12.70
N ILE A 5 9.65 3.94 -11.54
CA ILE A 5 9.09 4.52 -10.30
C ILE A 5 9.23 6.04 -10.33
N PHE A 6 8.10 6.75 -10.37
CA PHE A 6 8.00 8.19 -10.18
C PHE A 6 7.80 8.50 -8.69
N PHE A 7 6.65 8.10 -8.12
CA PHE A 7 6.34 8.28 -6.71
C PHE A 7 7.13 7.27 -5.89
N GLN A 8 8.12 7.75 -5.15
CA GLN A 8 8.96 6.85 -4.35
C GLN A 8 8.12 6.23 -3.22
N PRO A 9 8.35 4.96 -2.84
CA PRO A 9 7.66 4.36 -1.71
C PRO A 9 8.15 4.95 -0.38
N PHE A 10 7.28 5.02 0.61
CA PHE A 10 7.69 5.19 1.99
C PHE A 10 8.25 3.85 2.49
N VAL A 11 9.46 3.86 3.06
CA VAL A 11 10.13 2.67 3.58
C VAL A 11 10.43 2.90 5.05
N GLY A 12 9.73 2.16 5.91
CA GLY A 12 9.98 2.20 7.34
C GLY A 12 11.41 1.75 7.67
N LYS A 13 12.06 2.44 8.60
CA LYS A 13 13.47 2.19 8.95
C LYS A 13 13.74 0.78 9.49
N ASP A 14 12.72 0.14 10.04
CA ASP A 14 12.76 -1.21 10.63
C ASP A 14 12.18 -2.26 9.66
N TYR A 15 11.75 -1.89 8.44
CA TYR A 15 11.18 -2.84 7.46
C TYR A 15 12.14 -4.00 7.15
N ALA A 16 13.43 -3.71 6.99
CA ALA A 16 14.41 -4.70 6.53
C ALA A 16 14.54 -5.91 7.48
N ASN A 17 14.31 -5.73 8.78
CA ASN A 17 14.34 -6.79 9.79
C ASN A 17 12.92 -7.29 10.16
N GLY A 18 11.89 -6.84 9.44
CA GLY A 18 10.49 -7.16 9.66
C GLY A 18 9.82 -6.37 10.79
N GLY A 19 10.56 -5.47 11.45
CA GLY A 19 10.08 -4.60 12.52
C GLY A 19 9.33 -5.35 13.62
N ILE A 20 8.23 -4.77 14.12
CA ILE A 20 7.42 -5.38 15.19
C ILE A 20 6.65 -6.62 14.75
N PHE A 21 6.54 -6.87 13.44
CA PHE A 21 5.79 -7.99 12.89
C PHE A 21 6.69 -9.21 12.61
N GLY A 22 8.02 -9.03 12.61
CA GLY A 22 8.98 -10.06 12.20
C GLY A 22 8.80 -10.50 10.75
N LYS A 23 8.14 -9.69 9.91
CA LYS A 23 7.78 -9.95 8.52
C LYS A 23 7.97 -8.72 7.66
N GLN A 24 8.45 -8.90 6.43
CA GLN A 24 8.56 -7.83 5.44
C GLN A 24 7.21 -7.58 4.77
N ILE A 25 6.45 -6.61 5.30
CA ILE A 25 5.10 -6.28 4.83
C ILE A 25 5.13 -5.00 4.00
N MET A 26 4.54 -5.07 2.81
CA MET A 26 4.26 -3.93 1.96
C MET A 26 2.75 -3.66 1.92
N ILE A 27 2.39 -2.40 2.02
CA ILE A 27 1.02 -1.91 1.90
C ILE A 27 0.91 -1.24 0.54
N LEU A 28 -0.09 -1.64 -0.25
CA LEU A 28 -0.30 -1.14 -1.59
C LEU A 28 -1.59 -0.33 -1.67
N GLY A 29 -1.47 0.99 -1.74
CA GLY A 29 -2.56 1.92 -2.06
C GLY A 29 -2.70 2.12 -3.58
N GLU A 30 -3.76 2.79 -4.01
CA GLU A 30 -4.06 2.94 -5.44
C GLU A 30 -3.38 4.15 -6.08
N SER A 31 -3.60 5.35 -5.52
CA SER A 31 -3.24 6.61 -6.19
C SER A 31 -2.95 7.73 -5.20
N HIS A 32 -2.24 8.75 -5.68
CA HIS A 32 -2.14 10.06 -5.03
C HIS A 32 -3.27 10.97 -5.52
N TYR A 33 -3.58 12.00 -4.74
CA TYR A 33 -4.57 13.02 -5.09
C TYR A 33 -3.89 14.38 -5.11
N CYS A 34 -3.94 15.04 -6.26
CA CYS A 34 -3.51 16.43 -6.38
C CYS A 34 -4.69 17.27 -6.87
N ASP A 35 -4.81 18.50 -6.38
CA ASP A 35 -5.82 19.40 -6.90
C ASP A 35 -5.50 19.85 -8.33
N GLU A 36 -6.41 20.62 -8.95
CA GLU A 36 -6.32 21.06 -10.34
C GLU A 36 -5.03 21.86 -10.67
N SER A 37 -4.27 22.32 -9.66
CA SER A 37 -3.00 23.02 -9.85
C SER A 37 -1.81 22.11 -10.16
N CYS A 38 -2.03 20.79 -10.19
CA CYS A 38 -0.99 19.76 -10.12
C CYS A 38 -1.30 18.54 -11.04
N ALA A 39 -2.00 18.78 -12.13
CA ALA A 39 -2.47 17.75 -13.09
C ALA A 39 -1.35 16.91 -13.75
N ASP A 40 -0.09 17.37 -13.67
CA ASP A 40 1.07 16.75 -14.34
C ASP A 40 1.99 15.98 -13.37
N CYS A 41 1.55 15.81 -12.12
CA CYS A 41 2.26 15.09 -11.07
C CYS A 41 2.26 13.57 -11.41
N GLY A 42 3.39 13.10 -11.94
CA GLY A 42 3.55 11.80 -12.62
C GLY A 42 4.53 11.88 -13.80
N ASP A 43 4.82 13.09 -14.29
CA ASP A 43 5.88 13.36 -15.28
C ASP A 43 7.16 13.89 -14.61
N CYS A 44 8.24 13.09 -14.66
CA CYS A 44 9.57 13.43 -14.13
C CYS A 44 10.20 14.70 -14.72
N GLN A 45 9.79 15.10 -15.93
CA GLN A 45 10.32 16.29 -16.59
C GLN A 45 9.62 17.57 -16.13
N LEU A 46 8.39 17.45 -15.63
CA LEU A 46 7.55 18.59 -15.25
C LEU A 46 7.53 18.82 -13.74
N HIS A 47 7.46 17.76 -12.92
CA HIS A 47 7.25 17.88 -11.48
C HIS A 47 8.11 16.94 -10.64
N ARG A 48 9.43 17.11 -10.68
CA ARG A 48 10.37 16.27 -9.91
C ARG A 48 10.13 16.35 -8.38
N GLU A 49 9.63 17.47 -7.90
CA GLU A 49 9.24 17.71 -6.51
C GLU A 49 8.13 16.75 -6.03
N CYS A 50 7.28 16.27 -6.94
CA CYS A 50 6.22 15.30 -6.64
C CYS A 50 6.74 13.89 -6.34
N MET A 51 8.00 13.56 -6.66
CA MET A 51 8.53 12.20 -6.41
C MET A 51 8.47 11.79 -4.94
N GLY A 52 8.53 12.76 -4.03
CA GLY A 52 8.47 12.59 -2.57
C GLY A 52 7.05 12.55 -1.99
N PHE A 53 6.00 12.55 -2.81
CA PHE A 53 4.63 12.76 -2.35
C PHE A 53 4.17 11.67 -1.35
N THR A 54 4.50 10.40 -1.60
CA THR A 54 4.19 9.31 -0.67
C THR A 54 4.80 9.55 0.72
N GLN A 55 6.07 9.95 0.77
CA GLN A 55 6.78 10.21 2.01
C GLN A 55 6.18 11.41 2.72
N GLN A 56 5.91 12.50 2.01
CA GLN A 56 5.30 13.70 2.58
C GLN A 56 3.94 13.42 3.24
N VAL A 57 3.08 12.61 2.59
CA VAL A 57 1.78 12.19 3.17
C VAL A 57 1.98 11.39 4.45
N LEU A 58 2.94 10.46 4.47
CA LEU A 58 3.22 9.67 5.67
C LEU A 58 3.88 10.52 6.77
N ASP A 59 4.80 11.41 6.43
CA ASP A 59 5.44 12.33 7.38
C ASP A 59 4.39 13.22 8.06
N ASP A 60 3.44 13.76 7.29
CA ASP A 60 2.32 14.54 7.83
C ASP A 60 1.40 13.69 8.73
N TYR A 61 1.13 12.44 8.37
CA TYR A 61 0.35 11.53 9.19
C TYR A 61 1.04 11.16 10.51
N LEU A 62 2.36 10.93 10.45
CA LEU A 62 3.18 10.49 11.57
C LEU A 62 3.58 11.64 12.49
N ASN A 63 3.52 12.89 12.04
CA ASN A 63 3.83 14.06 12.86
C ASN A 63 2.68 14.36 13.85
N GLU A 64 2.94 14.22 15.15
CA GLU A 64 1.95 14.49 16.20
C GLU A 64 1.57 15.97 16.32
N ASN A 65 2.42 16.87 15.82
CA ASN A 65 2.18 18.32 15.84
C ASN A 65 1.34 18.80 14.65
N LYS A 66 1.06 17.91 13.67
CA LYS A 66 0.18 18.24 12.54
C LYS A 66 -1.28 18.10 12.95
N GLU A 67 -2.09 19.09 12.56
CA GLU A 67 -3.53 19.03 12.74
C GLU A 67 -4.11 17.80 12.02
N ARG A 68 -5.02 17.09 12.70
CA ARG A 68 -5.61 15.86 12.15
C ARG A 68 -6.60 16.17 11.06
N GLN A 69 -6.30 15.69 9.86
CA GLN A 69 -7.17 15.80 8.70
C GLN A 69 -7.99 14.52 8.48
N ASN A 70 -9.12 14.62 7.78
CA ASN A 70 -10.03 13.50 7.55
C ASN A 70 -9.37 12.29 6.87
N TRP A 71 -8.46 12.53 5.92
CA TRP A 71 -7.75 11.45 5.20
C TRP A 71 -6.87 10.60 6.12
N MET A 72 -6.39 11.16 7.25
CA MET A 72 -5.56 10.45 8.23
C MET A 72 -6.32 9.30 8.91
N ARG A 73 -7.67 9.35 8.91
CA ARG A 73 -8.50 8.26 9.44
C ARG A 73 -8.32 6.95 8.66
N THR A 74 -7.98 7.02 7.38
CA THR A 74 -7.68 5.85 6.54
C THR A 74 -6.49 5.08 7.11
N PHE A 75 -5.38 5.79 7.35
CA PHE A 75 -4.16 5.23 7.93
C PHE A 75 -4.39 4.73 9.37
N LEU A 76 -5.14 5.48 10.18
CA LEU A 76 -5.48 5.08 11.56
C LEU A 76 -6.27 3.78 11.62
N LYS A 77 -7.29 3.61 10.78
CA LYS A 77 -8.07 2.36 10.77
C LYS A 77 -7.22 1.18 10.32
N PHE A 78 -6.36 1.39 9.32
CA PHE A 78 -5.49 0.34 8.82
C PHE A 78 -4.44 -0.08 9.84
N GLU A 79 -3.73 0.86 10.48
CA GLU A 79 -2.70 0.51 11.47
C GLU A 79 -3.30 -0.29 12.64
N ARG A 80 -4.51 0.04 13.08
CA ARG A 80 -5.23 -0.70 14.12
C ARG A 80 -5.56 -2.12 13.68
N SER A 81 -5.82 -2.34 12.39
CA SER A 81 -6.05 -3.69 11.85
C SER A 81 -4.78 -4.56 11.81
N LEU A 82 -3.59 -3.97 11.87
CA LEU A 82 -2.35 -4.74 11.94
C LEU A 82 -2.11 -5.30 13.35
N VAL A 83 -2.56 -4.58 14.39
CA VAL A 83 -2.26 -4.91 15.80
C VAL A 83 -3.48 -5.37 16.62
N GLY A 84 -4.69 -5.10 16.16
CA GLY A 84 -5.92 -5.55 16.83
C GLY A 84 -6.31 -4.73 18.05
N GLU A 85 -5.77 -3.52 18.18
CA GLU A 85 -6.02 -2.62 19.31
C GLU A 85 -5.94 -1.14 18.88
N GLU A 86 -6.37 -0.25 19.77
CA GLU A 86 -6.21 1.18 19.55
C GLU A 86 -4.73 1.60 19.65
N THR A 87 -4.29 2.42 18.70
CA THR A 87 -2.89 2.84 18.59
C THR A 87 -2.67 4.25 19.14
N ASN A 88 -1.67 4.38 20.02
CA ASN A 88 -1.11 5.67 20.40
C ASN A 88 0.04 6.08 19.46
N GLN A 89 0.63 7.26 19.68
CA GLN A 89 1.69 7.79 18.83
C GLN A 89 2.94 6.89 18.78
N THR A 90 3.36 6.32 19.92
CA THR A 90 4.50 5.40 19.98
C THR A 90 4.24 4.13 19.17
N MET A 91 3.06 3.53 19.30
CA MET A 91 2.69 2.34 18.54
C MET A 91 2.56 2.64 17.04
N ARG A 92 1.95 3.78 16.68
CA ARG A 92 1.89 4.27 15.29
C ARG A 92 3.26 4.32 14.65
N LEU A 93 4.23 4.97 15.30
CA LEU A 93 5.60 5.05 14.79
C LEU A 93 6.22 3.65 14.65
N LYS A 94 6.01 2.75 15.61
CA LYS A 94 6.51 1.36 15.51
C LYS A 94 5.92 0.62 14.32
N ILE A 95 4.61 0.72 14.10
CA ILE A 95 3.91 0.07 12.99
C ILE A 95 4.45 0.58 11.65
N TRP A 96 4.44 1.89 11.43
CA TRP A 96 4.83 2.45 10.14
C TRP A 96 6.34 2.33 9.87
N ASN A 97 7.18 2.34 10.91
CA ASN A 97 8.60 2.00 10.73
C ASN A 97 8.84 0.54 10.34
N SER A 98 7.88 -0.36 10.51
CA SER A 98 8.02 -1.79 10.22
C SER A 98 7.58 -2.19 8.81
N VAL A 99 7.03 -1.27 8.01
CA VAL A 99 6.35 -1.58 6.74
C VAL A 99 6.84 -0.70 5.59
N ILE A 100 6.54 -1.11 4.37
CA ILE A 100 6.57 -0.25 3.19
C ILE A 100 5.16 0.22 2.87
N PHE A 101 5.01 1.47 2.44
CA PHE A 101 3.78 1.97 1.82
C PHE A 101 4.08 2.50 0.42
N PHE A 102 3.28 2.06 -0.56
CA PHE A 102 3.43 2.46 -1.95
C PHE A 102 2.04 2.60 -2.59
N ASN A 103 1.82 3.66 -3.36
CA ASN A 103 0.66 3.73 -4.25
C ASN A 103 1.04 3.18 -5.62
N TYR A 104 0.16 2.37 -6.19
CA TYR A 104 0.38 1.66 -7.43
C TYR A 104 0.51 2.60 -8.64
N LEU A 105 -0.48 3.47 -8.86
CA LEU A 105 -0.49 4.39 -9.99
C LEU A 105 0.66 5.40 -9.89
N GLN A 106 1.37 5.59 -10.99
CA GLN A 106 2.48 6.54 -11.12
C GLN A 106 2.03 7.91 -11.65
N VAL A 107 0.74 8.19 -11.54
CA VAL A 107 0.10 9.47 -11.86
C VAL A 107 -0.84 9.86 -10.73
N ALA A 108 -0.95 11.15 -10.44
CA ALA A 108 -1.93 11.67 -9.49
C ALA A 108 -3.33 11.75 -10.12
N MET A 109 -4.37 11.47 -9.34
CA MET A 109 -5.76 11.71 -9.73
C MET A 109 -6.21 13.09 -9.25
N GLY A 110 -7.23 13.67 -9.89
CA GLY A 110 -7.77 14.99 -9.53
C GLY A 110 -8.50 15.00 -8.19
N GLY A 111 -8.96 13.84 -7.73
CA GLY A 111 -9.54 13.72 -6.40
C GLY A 111 -9.91 12.31 -5.95
N PRO A 112 -10.47 12.20 -4.73
CA PRO A 112 -10.91 10.92 -4.18
C PRO A 112 -11.99 10.28 -5.04
N ARG A 113 -11.97 8.94 -5.12
CA ARG A 113 -12.92 8.08 -5.87
C ARG A 113 -12.78 8.11 -7.39
N GLU A 114 -11.97 9.00 -7.95
CA GLU A 114 -11.54 8.89 -9.33
C GLU A 114 -10.71 7.62 -9.55
N ALA A 115 -10.79 7.06 -10.74
CA ALA A 115 -10.04 5.87 -11.14
C ALA A 115 -9.07 6.26 -12.26
N GLY A 116 -7.88 5.66 -12.25
CA GLY A 116 -6.98 5.76 -13.39
C GLY A 116 -7.57 5.12 -14.65
N ALA A 117 -7.05 5.52 -15.81
CA ALA A 117 -7.32 4.84 -17.07
C ALA A 117 -6.64 3.46 -17.10
N ALA A 118 -7.19 2.51 -17.86
CA ALA A 118 -6.65 1.14 -17.95
C ALA A 118 -5.16 1.11 -18.34
N GLU A 119 -4.73 2.01 -19.24
CA GLU A 119 -3.33 2.12 -19.65
C GLU A 119 -2.42 2.58 -18.49
N GLN A 120 -2.91 3.47 -17.61
CA GLN A 120 -2.16 3.92 -16.44
C GLN A 120 -1.93 2.77 -15.45
N TYR A 121 -2.93 1.89 -15.26
CA TYR A 121 -2.77 0.66 -14.46
C TYR A 121 -1.78 -0.32 -15.08
N HIS A 122 -1.84 -0.51 -16.40
CA HIS A 122 -0.91 -1.37 -17.11
C HIS A 122 0.55 -0.87 -17.01
N GLN A 123 0.76 0.43 -17.20
CA GLN A 123 2.08 1.06 -17.07
C GLN A 123 2.62 1.00 -15.63
N ALA A 124 1.77 1.26 -14.65
CA ALA A 124 2.10 1.18 -13.22
C ALA A 124 2.60 -0.21 -12.80
N GLY A 125 2.21 -1.28 -13.52
CA GLY A 125 2.71 -2.63 -13.28
C GLY A 125 4.24 -2.73 -13.35
N LYS A 126 4.89 -1.97 -14.23
CA LYS A 126 6.36 -1.96 -14.34
C LYS A 126 7.00 -1.39 -13.07
N ALA A 127 6.49 -0.26 -12.58
CA ALA A 127 6.97 0.37 -11.35
C ALA A 127 6.71 -0.54 -10.13
N PHE A 128 5.54 -1.16 -10.07
CA PHE A 128 5.20 -2.14 -9.04
C PHE A 128 6.20 -3.31 -9.00
N PHE A 129 6.51 -3.92 -10.15
CA PHE A 129 7.49 -4.99 -10.21
C PHE A 129 8.90 -4.53 -9.80
N GLU A 130 9.34 -3.34 -10.22
CA GLU A 130 10.60 -2.76 -9.75
C GLU A 130 10.65 -2.59 -8.21
N VAL A 131 9.54 -2.17 -7.60
CA VAL A 131 9.44 -2.02 -6.14
C VAL A 131 9.53 -3.38 -5.44
N ILE A 132 8.76 -4.38 -5.85
CA ILE A 132 8.76 -5.68 -5.15
C ILE A 132 10.05 -6.47 -5.41
N GLU A 133 10.69 -6.30 -6.58
CA GLU A 133 12.02 -6.86 -6.85
C GLU A 133 13.11 -6.18 -6.03
N LYS A 134 13.02 -4.86 -5.82
CA LYS A 134 13.99 -4.12 -5.00
C LYS A 134 13.85 -4.41 -3.51
N TYR A 135 12.62 -4.34 -2.99
CA TYR A 135 12.38 -4.40 -1.55
C TYR A 135 12.00 -5.80 -1.05
N GLN A 136 11.72 -6.74 -1.95
CA GLN A 136 11.52 -8.15 -1.64
C GLN A 136 10.52 -8.36 -0.49
N PRO A 137 9.29 -7.81 -0.51
CA PRO A 137 8.32 -8.08 0.54
C PRO A 137 7.99 -9.58 0.62
N GLU A 138 7.64 -10.07 1.80
CA GLU A 138 7.03 -11.39 1.96
C GLU A 138 5.51 -11.33 1.73
N TYR A 139 4.90 -10.19 2.10
CA TYR A 139 3.46 -9.97 2.11
C TYR A 139 3.11 -8.62 1.51
N ILE A 140 2.09 -8.58 0.66
CA ILE A 140 1.47 -7.37 0.15
C ILE A 140 0.01 -7.33 0.60
N ILE A 141 -0.38 -6.22 1.23
CA ILE A 141 -1.77 -5.96 1.62
C ILE A 141 -2.30 -4.81 0.76
N VAL A 142 -3.22 -5.15 -0.14
CA VAL A 142 -3.78 -4.25 -1.15
C VAL A 142 -4.99 -3.52 -0.58
N TRP A 143 -5.04 -2.21 -0.73
CA TRP A 143 -6.17 -1.40 -0.30
C TRP A 143 -7.21 -1.27 -1.41
N GLY A 144 -8.30 -2.03 -1.27
CA GLY A 144 -9.50 -1.89 -2.10
C GLY A 144 -9.58 -2.89 -3.26
N LYS A 145 -10.82 -3.29 -3.56
CA LYS A 145 -11.15 -4.24 -4.64
C LYS A 145 -10.78 -3.73 -6.03
N ARG A 146 -10.96 -2.43 -6.29
CA ARG A 146 -10.64 -1.85 -7.60
C ARG A 146 -9.17 -2.05 -7.96
N LEU A 147 -8.26 -1.75 -7.04
CA LEU A 147 -6.84 -1.98 -7.24
C LEU A 147 -6.54 -3.47 -7.41
N TRP A 148 -7.11 -4.33 -6.55
CA TRP A 148 -6.98 -5.79 -6.67
C TRP A 148 -7.34 -6.30 -8.07
N ASP A 149 -8.49 -5.88 -8.60
CA ASP A 149 -8.97 -6.28 -9.93
C ASP A 149 -8.07 -5.75 -11.08
N ASN A 150 -7.25 -4.73 -10.83
CA ASN A 150 -6.32 -4.13 -11.81
C ASN A 150 -4.85 -4.52 -11.57
N LEU A 151 -4.57 -5.45 -10.65
CA LEU A 151 -3.23 -5.95 -10.46
C LEU A 151 -2.74 -6.71 -11.71
N PRO A 152 -1.43 -6.65 -12.03
CA PRO A 152 -0.88 -7.41 -13.14
C PRO A 152 -1.10 -8.92 -12.94
N ASN A 153 -1.53 -9.63 -13.98
CA ASN A 153 -1.65 -11.09 -13.95
C ASN A 153 -0.34 -11.82 -14.33
N VAL A 154 0.69 -11.08 -14.75
CA VAL A 154 1.98 -11.64 -15.13
C VAL A 154 2.68 -12.22 -13.89
N GLY A 155 3.01 -13.51 -13.94
CA GLY A 155 3.66 -14.19 -12.81
C GLY A 155 2.74 -14.39 -11.59
N TRP A 156 1.43 -14.20 -11.76
CA TRP A 156 0.43 -14.41 -10.71
C TRP A 156 0.14 -15.90 -10.49
N GLN A 157 -0.07 -16.27 -9.23
CA GLN A 157 -0.55 -17.58 -8.80
C GLN A 157 -1.72 -17.37 -7.87
N ASP A 158 -2.85 -18.04 -8.13
CA ASP A 158 -3.99 -18.00 -7.23
C ASP A 158 -3.64 -18.71 -5.91
N GLY A 159 -4.07 -18.12 -4.80
CA GLY A 159 -3.92 -18.67 -3.47
C GLY A 159 -5.25 -19.14 -2.92
N ASP A 160 -5.20 -19.91 -1.84
CA ASP A 160 -6.42 -20.32 -1.13
C ASP A 160 -7.08 -19.10 -0.45
N ASP A 161 -8.42 -19.07 -0.49
CA ASP A 161 -9.18 -18.03 0.20
C ASP A 161 -8.99 -18.10 1.72
N ILE A 162 -8.83 -16.93 2.35
CA ILE A 162 -8.92 -16.81 3.80
C ILE A 162 -10.39 -16.63 4.17
N VAL A 163 -10.97 -17.59 4.88
CA VAL A 163 -12.37 -17.52 5.33
C VAL A 163 -12.46 -17.12 6.81
N VAL A 164 -12.98 -15.92 7.09
CA VAL A 164 -13.23 -15.42 8.46
C VAL A 164 -14.71 -15.07 8.62
N ASP A 165 -15.33 -15.54 9.70
CA ASP A 165 -16.74 -15.28 10.01
C ASP A 165 -17.71 -15.60 8.83
N GLY A 166 -17.35 -16.59 8.00
CA GLY A 166 -18.13 -17.01 6.82
C GLY A 166 -17.86 -16.22 5.55
N TYR A 167 -16.97 -15.22 5.57
CA TYR A 167 -16.64 -14.39 4.43
C TYR A 167 -15.27 -14.77 3.86
N PRO A 168 -15.19 -15.16 2.57
CA PRO A 168 -13.92 -15.44 1.91
C PRO A 168 -13.21 -14.13 1.53
N VAL A 169 -11.88 -14.15 1.65
CA VAL A 169 -10.97 -13.10 1.18
C VAL A 169 -9.96 -13.76 0.25
N ALA A 170 -10.00 -13.36 -1.02
CA ALA A 170 -9.11 -13.89 -2.04
C ALA A 170 -7.64 -13.58 -1.72
N THR A 171 -6.78 -14.55 -2.02
CA THR A 171 -5.34 -14.39 -1.93
C THR A 171 -4.68 -14.84 -3.24
N GLY A 172 -3.42 -14.45 -3.40
CA GLY A 172 -2.58 -14.97 -4.46
C GLY A 172 -1.13 -14.64 -4.18
N ALA A 173 -0.28 -14.82 -5.18
CA ALA A 173 1.13 -14.54 -5.04
C ALA A 173 1.80 -14.18 -6.36
N TYR A 174 2.87 -13.40 -6.24
CA TYR A 174 3.84 -13.18 -7.31
C TYR A 174 5.10 -14.00 -7.06
N LEU A 175 5.67 -14.57 -8.12
CA LEU A 175 7.01 -15.17 -8.10
C LEU A 175 8.04 -14.15 -8.61
N LEU A 176 8.98 -13.77 -7.75
CA LEU A 176 10.06 -12.85 -8.11
C LEU A 176 11.17 -13.54 -8.89
N SER A 177 12.02 -12.74 -9.53
CA SER A 177 13.17 -13.17 -10.33
C SER A 177 14.15 -14.10 -9.59
N ASN A 178 14.27 -13.94 -8.27
CA ASN A 178 15.10 -14.77 -7.41
C ASN A 178 14.39 -16.02 -6.85
N GLY A 179 13.16 -16.30 -7.29
CA GLY A 179 12.35 -17.43 -6.84
C GLY A 179 11.60 -17.19 -5.53
N LYS A 180 11.71 -16.01 -4.90
CA LYS A 180 10.91 -15.67 -3.71
C LYS A 180 9.44 -15.50 -4.11
N GLN A 181 8.55 -16.14 -3.36
CA GLN A 181 7.11 -15.93 -3.48
C GLN A 181 6.69 -14.76 -2.58
N VAL A 182 5.92 -13.83 -3.13
CA VAL A 182 5.30 -12.70 -2.42
C VAL A 182 3.81 -12.94 -2.32
N LYS A 183 3.31 -13.20 -1.12
CA LYS A 183 1.87 -13.42 -0.91
C LYS A 183 1.13 -12.10 -0.96
N VAL A 184 -0.08 -12.10 -1.52
CA VAL A 184 -0.91 -10.90 -1.71
C VAL A 184 -2.33 -11.19 -1.24
N MET A 185 -2.93 -10.25 -0.51
CA MET A 185 -4.37 -10.23 -0.22
C MET A 185 -4.92 -8.82 -0.41
N ALA A 186 -6.23 -8.70 -0.57
CA ALA A 186 -6.91 -7.41 -0.54
C ALA A 186 -7.72 -7.22 0.74
N VAL A 187 -7.69 -5.98 1.25
CA VAL A 187 -8.64 -5.50 2.23
C VAL A 187 -9.65 -4.55 1.55
N ASN A 188 -10.81 -4.34 2.18
CA ASN A 188 -11.63 -3.18 1.81
C ASN A 188 -10.80 -1.91 1.97
N HIS A 189 -11.00 -0.91 1.12
CA HIS A 189 -10.23 0.31 1.25
C HIS A 189 -10.53 0.98 2.62
N PRO A 190 -9.52 1.36 3.44
CA PRO A 190 -9.79 1.84 4.81
C PRO A 190 -10.58 3.17 4.89
N SER A 191 -10.66 3.91 3.78
CA SER A 191 -11.48 5.13 3.68
C SER A 191 -12.99 4.86 3.60
N VAL A 192 -13.42 3.62 3.31
CA VAL A 192 -14.85 3.24 3.27
C VAL A 192 -15.28 2.51 4.55
N GLY A 193 -16.32 1.67 4.47
CA GLY A 193 -16.70 0.75 5.54
C GLY A 193 -15.57 -0.24 5.85
N TYR A 194 -14.87 0.01 6.95
CA TYR A 194 -13.68 -0.74 7.35
C TYR A 194 -13.69 -0.98 8.87
N SER A 195 -14.01 -2.21 9.27
CA SER A 195 -13.93 -2.70 10.65
C SER A 195 -12.52 -3.25 10.87
N TRP A 196 -11.72 -2.53 11.65
CA TRP A 196 -10.31 -2.88 11.87
C TRP A 196 -10.17 -4.17 12.70
N ASP A 197 -11.15 -4.48 13.54
CA ASP A 197 -11.22 -5.69 14.35
C ASP A 197 -11.51 -6.94 13.50
N TYR A 198 -12.40 -6.85 12.51
CA TYR A 198 -12.59 -7.91 11.52
C TYR A 198 -11.32 -8.10 10.67
N TRP A 199 -10.78 -7.01 10.11
CA TRP A 199 -9.59 -7.10 9.25
C TRP A 199 -8.35 -7.58 9.99
N TYR A 200 -8.23 -7.30 11.30
CA TYR A 200 -7.20 -7.91 12.13
C TYR A 200 -7.26 -9.44 12.11
N LYS A 201 -8.44 -10.05 12.28
CA LYS A 201 -8.58 -11.51 12.22
C LYS A 201 -8.13 -12.08 10.87
N VAL A 202 -8.45 -11.40 9.77
CA VAL A 202 -8.07 -11.81 8.41
C VAL A 202 -6.56 -11.67 8.22
N ILE A 203 -5.99 -10.51 8.56
CA ILE A 203 -4.56 -10.22 8.41
C ILE A 203 -3.72 -11.19 9.26
N GLN A 204 -4.15 -11.52 10.47
CA GLN A 204 -3.46 -12.51 11.32
C GLN A 204 -3.53 -13.94 10.80
N ARG A 205 -4.43 -14.25 9.86
CA ARG A 205 -4.40 -15.54 9.12
C ARG A 205 -3.49 -15.46 7.91
N PHE A 206 -3.46 -14.31 7.23
CA PHE A 206 -2.61 -14.07 6.08
C PHE A 206 -1.13 -14.08 6.43
N LEU A 207 -0.75 -13.43 7.53
CA LEU A 207 0.65 -13.28 7.96
C LEU A 207 1.26 -14.53 8.63
N ARG A 208 0.56 -15.66 8.61
CA ARG A 208 1.03 -16.93 9.20
C ARG A 208 2.10 -17.61 8.34
#